data_AF-A0AA41HIN3-F1
#
_entry.id   AF-A0AA41HIN3-F1
#
_cell.length_a   1.000
_cell.length_b   1.000
_cell.length_c   1.000
_cell.angle_alpha   90.00
_cell.angle_beta   90.00
_cell.angle_gamma   90.00
#
_symmetry.space_group_name_H-M   'P 1'
#
loop_
_entity.id
_entity.type
_entity.pdbx_description
1 polymer ?
#
loop_
_entity_poly.entity_id
_entity_poly.type
_entity_poly.pdbx_seq_one_letter_code
_entity_poly.pdbx_strand_id
1 'polypeptide(L)'
;NNASGVIEAVTAASSLTLQASTIDNSAGRVVNVGTGAATVNAQGLVTNSGLIAGNGSLDLAAGTLLNLTGGSVLSGQRMGLDVAQQL
;
A
#
# COMPACT_ATOMS: atom_id res chain seq x y z
N ASN A 1 -9.03 5.42 6.27
CA ASN A 1 -9.90 4.23 6.19
C ASN A 1 -10.37 4.13 4.75
N ASN A 2 -9.95 3.07 4.06
CA ASN A 2 -10.27 2.75 2.66
C ASN A 2 -10.95 1.37 2.60
N ALA A 3 -12.00 1.16 3.39
CA ALA A 3 -12.76 -0.08 3.36
C ALA A 3 -13.60 -0.17 2.07
N SER A 4 -13.34 -1.16 1.22
CA SER A 4 -13.98 -1.35 -0.11
C SER A 4 -13.89 -0.15 -1.07
N GLY A 5 -13.05 0.84 -0.75
CA GLY A 5 -12.87 2.05 -1.53
C GLY A 5 -11.70 1.97 -2.51
N VAL A 6 -11.49 3.05 -3.26
CA VAL A 6 -10.43 3.18 -4.26
C VAL A 6 -9.62 4.45 -4.00
N ILE A 7 -8.31 4.30 -3.84
CA ILE A 7 -7.32 5.37 -3.80
C ILE A 7 -6.31 5.05 -4.90
N GLU A 8 -6.29 5.86 -5.97
CA GLU A 8 -5.38 5.64 -7.08
C GLU A 8 -4.71 6.90 -7.58
N ALA A 9 -3.48 6.72 -8.06
CA ALA A 9 -2.79 7.66 -8.92
C ALA A 9 -2.68 7.04 -10.32
N VAL A 10 -3.30 7.66 -11.33
CA VAL A 10 -3.66 6.97 -12.60
C VAL A 10 -2.90 7.45 -13.84
N THR A 11 -2.07 8.49 -13.74
CA THR A 11 -1.34 9.00 -14.91
C THR A 11 -0.03 8.23 -15.10
N ALA A 12 0.48 8.17 -16.35
CA ALA A 12 1.64 7.34 -16.70
C ALA A 12 2.90 7.63 -15.85
N ALA A 13 3.10 8.87 -15.43
CA ALA A 13 4.23 9.30 -14.61
C ALA A 13 3.86 9.56 -13.14
N SER A 14 2.65 9.18 -12.71
CA SER A 14 2.23 9.46 -11.33
C SER A 14 3.03 8.68 -10.29
N SER A 15 3.13 9.29 -9.11
CA SER A 15 3.60 8.70 -7.87
C SER A 15 2.45 8.74 -6.85
N LEU A 16 2.44 7.79 -5.92
CA LEU A 16 1.47 7.77 -4.81
C LEU A 16 2.21 7.89 -3.49
N THR A 17 1.71 8.72 -2.60
CA THR A 17 2.18 8.75 -1.21
C THR A 17 0.99 8.72 -0.27
N LEU A 18 0.88 7.67 0.53
CA LEU A 18 -0.14 7.50 1.55
C LEU A 18 0.53 7.44 2.92
N GLN A 19 0.18 8.38 3.80
CA GLN A 19 0.77 8.52 5.13
C GLN A 19 -0.34 8.64 6.17
N ALA A 20 -0.29 7.84 7.22
CA ALA A 20 -1.24 7.92 8.34
C ALA A 20 -0.65 7.30 9.61
N SER A 21 -1.31 7.49 10.76
CA SER A 21 -0.96 6.72 11.97
C SER A 21 -1.34 5.24 11.80
N THR A 22 -2.50 4.98 11.20
CA THR A 22 -2.97 3.65 10.82
C THR A 22 -3.63 3.71 9.46
N ILE A 23 -3.49 2.62 8.69
CA ILE A 23 -4.10 2.47 7.37
C ILE A 23 -4.97 1.20 7.41
N ASP A 24 -6.24 1.37 7.06
CA ASP A 24 -7.17 0.27 6.83
C ASP A 24 -7.50 0.25 5.35
N ASN A 25 -7.07 -0.81 4.66
CA ASN A 25 -7.37 -1.11 3.26
C ASN A 25 -8.19 -2.41 3.15
N SER A 26 -9.08 -2.68 4.10
CA SER A 26 -9.90 -3.89 4.11
C SER A 26 -10.82 -3.94 2.89
N ALA A 27 -10.68 -4.98 2.05
CA ALA A 27 -11.35 -5.13 0.76
C ALA A 27 -11.18 -3.92 -0.21
N GLY A 28 -10.28 -2.99 0.10
CA GLY A 28 -10.08 -1.76 -0.66
C GLY A 28 -8.99 -1.89 -1.72
N ARG A 29 -8.75 -0.78 -2.42
CA ARG A 29 -7.72 -0.67 -3.45
C ARG A 29 -6.90 0.61 -3.25
N VAL A 30 -5.58 0.45 -3.10
CA VAL A 30 -4.59 1.53 -3.05
C VAL A 30 -3.55 1.25 -4.13
N VAL A 31 -3.60 1.95 -5.27
CA VAL A 31 -2.72 1.65 -6.40
C VAL A 31 -2.09 2.88 -7.05
N ASN A 32 -0.78 2.83 -7.27
CA ASN A 32 -0.12 3.70 -8.25
C ASN A 32 -0.05 2.98 -9.60
N VAL A 33 -0.82 3.45 -10.58
CA VAL A 33 -0.78 2.94 -11.96
C VAL A 33 0.41 3.54 -12.73
N GLY A 34 0.93 4.70 -12.30
CA GLY A 34 2.11 5.33 -12.89
C GLY A 34 3.40 4.56 -12.63
N THR A 35 4.44 4.89 -13.41
CA THR A 35 5.78 4.32 -13.26
C THR A 35 6.59 4.94 -12.12
N GLY A 36 6.09 6.02 -11.51
CA GLY A 36 6.70 6.63 -10.33
C GLY A 36 6.61 5.73 -9.09
N ALA A 37 7.37 6.08 -8.05
CA ALA A 37 7.36 5.36 -6.80
C ALA A 37 5.98 5.46 -6.11
N ALA A 38 5.58 4.38 -5.44
CA ALA A 38 4.51 4.35 -4.47
C ALA A 38 5.10 4.23 -3.07
N THR A 39 4.64 5.06 -2.14
CA THR A 39 5.01 4.99 -0.74
C THR A 39 3.76 4.85 0.11
N VAL A 40 3.73 3.84 0.97
CA VAL A 40 2.68 3.61 1.96
C VAL A 40 3.34 3.56 3.32
N ASN A 41 3.05 4.53 4.18
CA ASN A 41 3.69 4.63 5.49
C ASN A 41 2.63 4.76 6.58
N ALA A 42 2.60 3.79 7.48
CA ALA A 42 1.84 3.85 8.72
C ALA A 42 2.78 3.80 9.93
N GLN A 43 2.59 4.69 10.91
CA GLN A 43 3.40 4.60 12.14
C GLN A 43 3.06 3.34 12.96
N GLY A 44 1.77 2.98 13.00
CA GLY A 44 1.26 1.86 13.79
C GLY A 44 0.95 0.65 12.93
N LEU A 45 -0.21 0.64 12.30
CA LEU A 45 -0.81 -0.56 11.69
C LEU A 45 -1.22 -0.30 10.25
N VAL A 46 -0.91 -1.25 9.36
CA VAL A 46 -1.55 -1.41 8.06
C VAL A 46 -2.36 -2.70 8.08
N THR A 47 -3.68 -2.60 7.95
CA THR A 47 -4.55 -3.75 7.68
C THR A 47 -4.86 -3.81 6.19
N ASN A 48 -4.58 -4.94 5.57
CA ASN A 48 -4.88 -5.16 4.16
C ASN A 48 -5.59 -6.51 3.98
N SER A 49 -6.81 -6.46 3.44
CA SER A 49 -7.50 -7.62 2.87
C SER A 49 -7.96 -7.36 1.43
N GLY A 50 -7.45 -6.27 0.83
CA GLY A 50 -7.67 -5.88 -0.55
C GLY A 50 -6.34 -5.78 -1.31
N LEU A 51 -6.15 -4.72 -2.08
CA LEU A 51 -4.94 -4.56 -2.90
C LEU A 51 -4.19 -3.26 -2.56
N ILE A 52 -2.90 -3.41 -2.25
CA ILE A 52 -1.92 -2.32 -2.24
C ILE A 52 -0.91 -2.61 -3.36
N ALA A 53 -0.76 -1.72 -4.34
CA ALA A 53 0.21 -1.94 -5.41
C ALA A 53 0.85 -0.66 -5.97
N GLY A 54 2.08 -0.80 -6.48
CA GLY A 54 2.71 0.21 -7.31
C GLY A 54 3.25 -0.40 -8.59
N ASN A 55 2.92 0.16 -9.76
CA ASN A 55 3.53 -0.25 -11.02
C ASN A 55 5.03 0.10 -11.09
N GLY A 56 5.44 1.19 -10.44
CA GLY A 56 6.84 1.51 -10.16
C GLY A 56 7.40 0.71 -8.97
N SER A 57 8.30 1.33 -8.19
CA SER A 57 8.69 0.79 -6.89
C SER A 57 7.56 0.97 -5.87
N LEU A 58 7.51 0.09 -4.88
CA LEU A 58 6.64 0.23 -3.70
C LEU A 58 7.49 0.17 -2.44
N ASP A 59 7.46 1.24 -1.65
CA ASP A 59 8.01 1.28 -0.30
C ASP A 59 6.87 1.28 0.71
N LEU A 60 6.77 0.21 1.51
CA LEU A 60 5.75 0.03 2.55
C LEU A 60 6.43 -0.02 3.92
N ALA A 61 6.10 0.94 4.78
CA ALA A 61 6.58 1.01 6.15
C ALA A 61 5.41 0.93 7.13
N ALA A 62 5.54 0.08 8.16
CA ALA A 62 4.54 -0.09 9.20
C ALA A 62 5.12 -0.61 10.52
N GLY A 63 4.56 -0.23 11.67
CA GLY A 63 4.81 -0.95 12.92
C GLY A 63 4.36 -2.42 12.81
N THR A 64 3.14 -2.63 12.31
CA THR A 64 2.59 -3.94 11.98
C THR A 64 1.91 -3.89 10.62
N LEU A 65 2.18 -4.89 9.78
CA LEU A 65 1.40 -5.19 8.59
C LEU A 65 0.57 -6.46 8.83
N LEU A 66 -0.74 -6.31 8.86
CA LEU A 66 -1.71 -7.41 8.83
C LEU A 66 -2.16 -7.61 7.38
N ASN A 67 -1.54 -8.54 6.65
CA ASN A 67 -1.95 -8.87 5.28
C ASN A 67 -2.85 -10.12 5.30
N LEU A 68 -4.13 -9.89 5.55
CA LEU A 68 -5.15 -10.91 5.77
C LEU A 68 -5.55 -11.62 4.47
N THR A 69 -6.37 -12.66 4.58
CA THR A 69 -6.94 -13.39 3.44
C THR A 69 -7.60 -12.43 2.43
N GLY A 70 -7.24 -12.59 1.15
CA GLY A 70 -7.66 -11.69 0.06
C GLY A 70 -6.75 -10.46 -0.12
N GLY A 71 -5.87 -10.19 0.85
CA GLY A 71 -4.87 -9.14 0.83
C GLY A 71 -3.72 -9.45 -0.11
N SER A 72 -3.40 -8.50 -0.99
CA SER A 72 -2.21 -8.52 -1.83
C SER A 72 -1.42 -7.22 -1.72
N VAL A 73 -0.10 -7.36 -1.63
CA VAL A 73 0.86 -6.25 -1.69
C VAL A 73 1.80 -6.54 -2.85
N LEU A 74 1.81 -5.69 -3.88
CA LEU A 74 2.51 -5.95 -5.15
C LEU A 74 3.35 -4.76 -5.60
N SER A 75 4.49 -5.03 -6.21
CA SER A 75 5.31 -4.04 -6.90
C SER A 75 5.61 -4.50 -8.33
N GLY A 76 5.57 -3.59 -9.29
CA GLY A 76 6.03 -3.85 -10.67
C GLY A 76 7.56 -3.77 -10.79
N GLN A 77 8.22 -3.10 -9.86
CA GLN A 77 9.67 -3.01 -9.77
C GLN A 77 10.15 -3.47 -8.38
N ARG A 78 11.00 -2.68 -7.72
CA ARG A 78 11.48 -2.94 -6.36
C ARG A 78 10.34 -2.87 -5.35
N MET A 79 10.36 -3.79 -4.39
CA MET A 79 9.61 -3.68 -3.14
C MET A 79 10.57 -3.40 -1.98
N GLY A 80 10.33 -2.31 -1.25
CA GLY A 80 10.92 -2.04 0.06
C GLY A 80 9.88 -2.30 1.14
N LEU A 81 10.14 -3.25 2.05
CA LEU A 81 9.29 -3.51 3.21
C LEU A 81 10.07 -3.16 4.47
N ASP A 82 9.64 -2.12 5.17
CA ASP A 82 10.15 -1.72 6.47
C ASP A 82 9.04 -1.91 7.52
N VAL A 83 8.78 -3.18 7.84
CA VAL A 83 7.73 -3.56 8.78
C VAL A 83 8.34 -4.19 10.03
N ALA A 84 7.99 -3.68 11.21
CA ALA A 84 8.53 -4.24 12.45
C ALA A 84 7.91 -5.61 12.78
N GLN A 85 6.64 -5.82 12.40
CA GLN A 85 5.95 -7.11 12.52
C GLN A 85 5.07 -7.35 11.28
N GLN A 86 5.09 -8.57 10.76
CA GLN A 86 4.21 -8.98 9.67
C GLN A 86 3.42 -10.21 10.12
N LEU A 87 2.10 -10.14 9.99
CA LEU A 87 1.14 -11.22 10.33
C LEU A 87 0.11 -11.38 9.20
#